data_AF-A0A1F5EBF7-F1
#
_entry.id   AF-A0A1F5EBF7-F1
#
_cell.length_a   1.000
_cell.length_b   1.000
_cell.length_c   1.000
_cell.angle_alpha   90.00
_cell.angle_beta   90.00
_cell.angle_gamma   90.00
#
_symmetry.space_group_name_H-M   'P 1'
#
loop_
_entity.id
_entity.type
_entity.pdbx_description
1 polymer ?
#
loop_
_entity_poly.entity_id
_entity_poly.type
_entity_poly.pdbx_seq_one_letter_code
_entity_poly.pdbx_strand_id
1 'polypeptide(L)' 'MVIVIKGAIFLAGIIVGLALMRYNYQLVHFFGHADLAERYLGNGGSYNMWRLLGLLVIVGVVWYVF' A
#
# COMPACT_ATOMS: atom_id res chain seq x y z
N MET A 1 -11.59 9.26 23.76
CA MET A 1 -12.20 8.58 22.58
C MET A 1 -11.38 8.80 21.31
N VAL A 2 -11.00 10.04 20.96
CA VAL A 2 -10.24 10.36 19.74
C VAL A 2 -8.87 9.66 19.64
N ILE A 3 -8.13 9.56 20.74
CA ILE A 3 -6.80 8.91 20.77
C ILE A 3 -6.91 7.42 20.45
N VAL A 4 -7.92 6.72 21.00
CA VAL A 4 -8.14 5.29 20.74
C VAL A 4 -8.51 5.06 19.27
N ILE A 5 -9.35 5.92 18.70
CA ILE A 5 -9.73 5.86 17.27
C ILE A 5 -8.50 6.07 16.38
N LYS A 6 -7.67 7.08 16.67
CA LYS A 6 -6.41 7.33 15.94
C LYS A 6 -5.46 6.13 16.03
N GLY A 7 -5.32 5.52 17.21
CA GLY A 7 -4.51 4.32 17.41
C GLY A 7 -5.02 3.11 16.62
N ALA A 8 -6.34 2.91 16.55
CA ALA A 8 -6.93 1.83 15.74
C ALA A 8 -6.71 2.05 14.24
N ILE A 9 -6.90 3.28 13.75
CA ILE A 9 -6.63 3.65 12.35
C ILE A 9 -5.15 3.45 12.03
N PHE A 10 -4.25 3.83 12.95
CA PHE A 10 -2.82 3.60 12.81
C PHE A 10 -2.50 2.13 12.57
N LEU A 11 -2.92 1.26 13.48
CA LEU A 11 -2.64 -0.17 13.41
C LEU A 11 -3.25 -0.81 12.15
N ALA A 12 -4.50 -0.49 11.84
CA ALA A 12 -5.16 -1.00 10.64
C ALA A 12 -4.43 -0.56 9.37
N GLY A 13 -4.04 0.72 9.29
CA GLY A 13 -3.33 1.28 8.15
C GLY A 13 -1.94 0.67 7.95
N ILE A 14 -1.18 0.45 9.02
CA ILE A 14 0.11 -0.24 8.96
C ILE A 14 -0.07 -1.67 8.45
N ILE A 15 -1.04 -2.41 8.98
CA ILE A 15 -1.31 -3.79 8.55
C ILE A 15 -1.67 -3.83 7.07
N VAL A 16 -2.56 -2.95 6.61
CA VAL A 16 -2.96 -2.87 5.20
C VAL A 16 -1.78 -2.50 4.31
N GLY A 17 -1.00 -1.48 4.68
CA GLY A 17 0.17 -1.07 3.90
C GLY A 17 1.21 -2.17 3.77
N LEU A 18 1.51 -2.88 4.86
CA LEU A 18 2.39 -4.04 4.84
C LEU A 18 1.83 -5.19 4.01
N ALA A 19 0.52 -5.46 4.08
CA ALA A 19 -0.14 -6.48 3.28
C ALA A 19 -0.03 -6.18 1.77
N LEU A 20 -0.24 -4.92 1.36
CA LEU A 20 -0.06 -4.49 -0.03
C LEU A 20 1.38 -4.70 -0.51
N MET A 21 2.37 -4.39 0.33
CA MET A 21 3.78 -4.61 -0.01
C MET A 21 4.15 -6.08 -0.06
N ARG A 22 3.63 -6.92 0.86
CA ARG A 22 3.99 -8.35 0.96
C ARG A 22 3.30 -9.20 -0.11
N TYR A 23 2.03 -8.93 -0.36
CA TYR A 23 1.19 -9.73 -1.26
C TYR A 23 1.08 -9.13 -2.67
N ASN A 24 2.03 -8.25 -3.06
CA ASN A 24 2.07 -7.63 -4.39
C ASN A 24 1.97 -8.66 -5.54
N TYR A 25 2.58 -9.84 -5.41
CA TYR A 25 2.52 -10.88 -6.45
C TYR A 25 1.11 -11.42 -6.64
N GLN A 26 0.42 -11.69 -5.54
CA GLN A 26 -0.96 -12.16 -5.56
C GLN A 26 -1.88 -11.06 -6.09
N LEU A 27 -1.65 -9.81 -5.70
CA LEU A 27 -2.40 -8.67 -6.21
C LEU A 27 -2.25 -8.51 -7.72
N VAL A 28 -1.03 -8.60 -8.26
CA VAL A 28 -0.82 -8.59 -9.72
C VAL A 28 -1.46 -9.80 -10.40
N HIS A 29 -1.45 -10.97 -9.76
CA HIS A 29 -2.11 -12.16 -10.32
C HIS A 29 -3.65 -12.05 -10.34
N PHE A 30 -4.26 -11.42 -9.34
CA PHE A 30 -5.71 -11.22 -9.28
C PHE A 30 -6.20 -10.06 -10.13
N PHE A 31 -5.49 -8.93 -10.13
CA PHE A 31 -5.90 -7.71 -10.83
C PHE A 31 -5.28 -7.55 -12.22
N GLY A 32 -4.29 -8.37 -12.56
CA GLY A 32 -3.51 -8.24 -13.78
C GLY A 32 -2.37 -7.22 -13.66
N HIS A 33 -1.56 -7.16 -14.72
CA HIS A 33 -0.51 -6.15 -14.85
C HIS A 33 -1.15 -4.82 -15.29
N ALA A 34 -0.77 -3.73 -14.66
CA ALA A 34 -1.26 -2.41 -14.99
C ALA A 34 -0.36 -1.76 -16.05
N ASP A 35 -0.91 -1.44 -17.22
CA ASP A 35 -0.16 -0.83 -18.34
C ASP A 35 0.55 0.46 -17.94
N LEU A 36 -0.10 1.31 -17.15
CA LEU A 36 0.52 2.54 -16.64
C LEU A 36 1.73 2.22 -15.76
N ALA A 37 1.62 1.22 -14.90
CA ALA A 37 2.70 0.85 -14.00
C ALA A 37 3.90 0.27 -14.77
N GLU A 38 3.67 -0.64 -15.72
CA GLU A 38 4.74 -1.17 -16.56
C GLU A 38 5.40 -0.07 -17.42
N ARG A 39 4.62 0.90 -17.92
CA ARG A 39 5.13 1.99 -18.76
C ARG A 39 5.98 3.01 -17.99
N TYR A 40 5.59 3.37 -16.76
CA TYR A 40 6.27 4.41 -15.98
C TYR A 40 7.29 3.86 -14.97
N LEU A 41 7.10 2.65 -14.46
CA LEU A 41 7.96 2.03 -13.44
C LEU A 41 8.90 0.96 -14.02
N GLY A 42 8.78 0.65 -15.31
CA GLY A 42 9.63 -0.31 -16.01
C GLY A 42 9.25 -1.76 -15.72
N ASN A 43 10.20 -2.67 -15.93
CA ASN A 43 9.97 -4.12 -15.80
C ASN A 43 9.53 -4.49 -14.37
N GLY A 44 8.35 -5.11 -14.27
CA GLY A 44 7.73 -5.45 -12.99
C GLY A 44 7.08 -4.24 -12.33
N GLY A 45 6.73 -3.22 -13.12
CA GLY A 45 6.17 -1.96 -12.66
C GLY A 45 4.89 -2.16 -11.87
N SER A 46 4.06 -3.14 -12.22
CA SER A 46 2.84 -3.49 -11.49
C SER A 46 3.12 -3.93 -10.07
N TYR A 47 4.18 -4.72 -9.84
CA TYR A 47 4.59 -5.12 -8.49
C TYR A 47 5.12 -3.92 -7.69
N ASN A 48 5.90 -3.07 -8.35
CA ASN A 48 6.41 -1.84 -7.74
C ASN A 48 5.28 -0.86 -7.41
N MET A 49 4.22 -0.79 -8.23
CA MET A 49 3.03 0.02 -7.97
C MET A 49 2.37 -0.40 -6.65
N TRP A 50 2.13 -1.70 -6.45
CA TRP A 50 1.54 -2.19 -5.19
C TRP A 50 2.43 -1.92 -3.97
N ARG A 51 3.75 -2.00 -4.14
CA ARG A 51 4.70 -1.62 -3.07
C ARG A 51 4.63 -0.12 -2.77
N LEU A 52 4.60 0.73 -3.79
CA LEU A 52 4.49 2.18 -3.63
C LEU A 52 3.16 2.59 -2.99
N LEU A 53 2.05 1.96 -3.39
CA LEU A 53 0.74 2.17 -2.77
C LEU A 53 0.76 1.77 -1.29
N GLY A 54 1.34 0.61 -0.96
CA GLY A 54 1.50 0.19 0.43
C GLY A 54 2.35 1.17 1.25
N LEU A 55 3.43 1.70 0.68
CA LEU A 55 4.26 2.73 1.32
C LEU A 55 3.49 4.03 1.53
N LEU A 56 2.74 4.50 0.52
CA LEU A 56 1.92 5.70 0.61
C LEU A 56 0.83 5.57 1.69
N VAL A 57 0.22 4.39 1.82
CA VAL A 57 -0.74 4.11 2.90
C VAL A 57 -0.07 4.21 4.26
N ILE A 58 1.12 3.62 4.44
CA ILE A 58 1.88 3.71 5.70
C ILE A 58 2.19 5.18 6.03
N VAL A 59 2.76 5.92 5.08
CA VAL A 59 3.13 7.33 5.30
C VAL A 59 1.89 8.19 5.57
N GLY A 60 0.81 8.00 4.82
CA GLY A 60 -0.43 8.74 5.00
C GLY A 60 -1.08 8.49 6.35
N VAL A 61 -1.03 7.24 6.84
CA VAL A 61 -1.56 6.87 8.15
C VAL A 61 -0.69 7.41 9.28
N VAL A 62 0.63 7.38 9.12
CA VAL A 62 1.56 8.05 10.05
C VAL A 62 1.23 9.53 10.12
N TRP A 63 1.15 10.23 8.99
CA TRP A 63 0.79 11.65 8.94
C TRP A 63 -0.55 11.91 9.62
N TYR A 64 -1.60 11.16 9.30
CA TYR A 64 -2.94 11.39 9.88
C TYR A 64 -2.96 11.32 11.42
N VAL A 65 -2.11 10.49 12.00
CA VAL A 65 -2.08 10.24 13.44
C VAL A 65 -1.31 11.33 14.20
N PHE A 66 -0.20 11.81 13.64
CA PHE A 66 0.69 12.83 14.22
C PHE A 66 0.26 14.25 13.86
#